data_AF-A0A383DDE2-F1
#
_entry.id   AF-A0A383DDE2-F1
#
_cell.length_a   1.000
_cell.length_b   1.000
_cell.length_c   1.000
_cell.angle_alpha   90.00
_cell.angle_beta   90.00
_cell.angle_gamma   90.00
#
_symmetry.space_group_name_H-M   'P 1'
#
loop_
_entity.id
_entity.type
_entity.pdbx_description
1 polymer ?
#
loop_
_entity_poly.entity_id
_entity_poly.type
_entity_poly.pdbx_seq_one_letter_code
_entity_poly.pdbx_strand_id
1 'polypeptide(L)'
;YQLIRLSTEGKLGTFYEESRKLLEALLKNTQNDNSIPLVAESININQALLKQPYLYEDLEIESKYNILEMYNRALKNQPTSLKSIKSKHLIARSIQTWKDWQIWCREVVWYGNKKGDYLYGSASLEKYYAGHS
;
A
#
# COMPACT_ATOMS: atom_id res chain seq x y z
N TYR A 1 15.18 -11.02 3.26
CA TYR A 1 14.65 -12.39 3.40
C TYR A 1 13.28 -12.44 4.11
N GLN A 2 13.04 -11.66 5.17
CA GLN A 2 11.78 -11.76 5.94
C GLN A 2 10.50 -11.56 5.11
N LEU A 3 10.47 -10.57 4.20
CA LEU A 3 9.33 -10.36 3.30
C LEU A 3 9.05 -11.62 2.46
N ILE A 4 10.10 -12.17 1.82
CA ILE A 4 9.98 -13.40 1.02
C ILE A 4 9.37 -14.52 1.86
N ARG A 5 9.90 -14.76 3.06
CA ARG A 5 9.40 -15.80 3.96
C ARG A 5 7.92 -15.61 4.31
N LEU A 6 7.53 -14.39 4.71
CA LEU A 6 6.14 -14.08 5.05
C LEU A 6 5.19 -14.26 3.87
N SER A 7 5.63 -13.88 2.66
CA SER A 7 4.84 -14.04 1.45
C SER A 7 4.66 -15.53 1.09
N THR A 8 5.75 -16.30 1.02
CA THR A 8 5.72 -17.70 0.58
C THR A 8 5.02 -18.62 1.58
N GLU A 9 5.05 -18.28 2.88
CA GLU A 9 4.38 -19.04 3.93
C GLU A 9 2.92 -18.61 4.15
N GLY A 10 2.40 -17.64 3.38
CA GLY A 10 1.04 -17.13 3.55
C GLY A 10 0.81 -16.36 4.87
N LYS A 11 1.89 -15.93 5.53
CA LYS A 11 1.85 -15.25 6.84
C LYS A 11 1.74 -13.73 6.75
N LEU A 12 1.75 -13.19 5.54
CA LEU A 12 1.70 -11.75 5.33
C LEU A 12 0.42 -11.11 5.91
N GLY A 13 -0.75 -11.77 5.76
CA GLY A 13 -2.00 -11.28 6.34
C GLY A 13 -1.94 -11.19 7.86
N THR A 14 -1.41 -12.22 8.52
CA THR A 14 -1.19 -12.22 9.98
C THR A 14 -0.24 -11.09 10.39
N PHE A 15 0.85 -10.88 9.65
CA PHE A 15 1.79 -9.79 9.92
C PHE A 15 1.12 -8.41 9.87
N TYR A 16 0.28 -8.16 8.87
CA TYR A 16 -0.46 -6.89 8.76
C TYR A 16 -1.45 -6.70 9.91
N GLU A 17 -2.16 -7.76 10.30
CA GLU A 17 -3.12 -7.71 11.42
C GLU A 17 -2.41 -7.49 12.78
N GLU A 18 -1.29 -8.15 13.02
CA GLU A 18 -0.46 -7.93 14.22
C GLU A 18 0.11 -6.51 14.25
N SER A 19 0.62 -6.03 13.11
CA SER A 19 1.13 -4.67 12.97
C SER A 19 0.06 -3.63 13.26
N ARG A 20 -1.17 -3.87 12.77
CA ARG A 20 -2.33 -3.02 13.05
C ARG A 20 -2.62 -2.97 14.54
N LYS A 21 -2.76 -4.12 15.20
CA LYS A 21 -3.02 -4.19 16.65
C LYS A 21 -1.97 -3.46 17.47
N LEU A 22 -0.70 -3.62 17.12
CA LEU A 22 0.41 -2.94 17.79
C LEU A 22 0.32 -1.41 17.65
N LEU A 23 0.08 -0.93 16.43
CA LEU A 23 -0.03 0.51 16.16
C LEU A 23 -1.28 1.11 16.81
N GLU A 24 -2.41 0.41 16.78
CA GLU A 24 -3.64 0.84 17.47
C GLU A 24 -3.43 0.91 18.98
N ALA A 25 -2.73 -0.06 19.58
CA ALA A 25 -2.39 -0.03 21.01
C ALA A 25 -1.46 1.16 21.36
N LEU A 26 -0.48 1.46 20.51
CA LEU A 26 0.39 2.62 20.67
C LEU A 26 -0.39 3.94 20.62
N LEU A 27 -1.34 4.07 19.69
CA LEU A 27 -2.18 5.26 19.58
C LEU A 27 -3.07 5.46 20.82
N LYS A 28 -3.67 4.38 21.33
CA LYS A 28 -4.45 4.41 22.58
C LYS A 28 -3.60 4.88 23.75
N ASN A 29 -2.40 4.32 23.89
CA ASN A 29 -1.47 4.68 24.97
C ASN A 29 -1.00 6.14 24.90
N THR A 30 -1.00 6.73 23.71
CA THR A 30 -0.61 8.14 23.48
C THR A 30 -1.82 9.09 23.40
N GLN A 31 -3.02 8.64 23.76
CA GLN A 31 -4.28 9.41 23.71
C GLN A 31 -4.62 9.95 22.29
N ASN A 32 -4.19 9.24 21.24
CA ASN A 32 -4.39 9.60 19.84
C ASN A 32 -5.44 8.71 19.16
N ASP A 33 -6.52 8.37 19.86
CA ASP A 33 -7.56 7.45 19.38
C ASP A 33 -8.19 7.86 18.05
N ASN A 34 -8.29 9.18 17.82
CA ASN A 34 -8.82 9.76 16.57
C ASN A 34 -8.02 9.35 15.33
N SER A 35 -6.76 8.93 15.49
CA SER A 35 -5.87 8.50 14.40
C SER A 35 -5.98 7.00 14.09
N ILE A 36 -6.70 6.21 14.89
CA ILE A 36 -6.86 4.77 14.69
C ILE A 36 -7.46 4.45 13.30
N PRO A 37 -8.56 5.09 12.86
CA PRO A 37 -9.13 4.83 11.54
C PRO A 37 -8.17 5.17 10.39
N LEU A 38 -7.40 6.25 10.54
CA LEU A 38 -6.39 6.67 9.55
C LEU A 38 -5.27 5.63 9.42
N VAL A 39 -4.78 5.11 10.54
CA VAL A 39 -3.73 4.09 10.53
C VAL A 39 -4.25 2.77 9.97
N ALA A 40 -5.46 2.34 10.36
CA ALA A 40 -6.08 1.15 9.80
C ALA A 40 -6.22 1.25 8.27
N GLU A 41 -6.70 2.38 7.76
CA GLU A 41 -6.80 2.62 6.32
C GLU A 41 -5.42 2.63 5.65
N SER A 42 -4.42 3.26 6.26
CA SER A 42 -3.04 3.31 5.73
C SER A 42 -2.40 1.92 5.62
N ILE A 43 -2.67 1.04 6.59
CA ILE A 43 -2.20 -0.36 6.59
C ILE A 43 -2.86 -1.14 5.46
N ASN A 44 -4.18 -1.01 5.29
CA ASN A 44 -4.91 -1.68 4.20
C ASN A 44 -4.39 -1.24 2.82
N ILE A 45 -4.15 0.06 2.65
CA ILE A 45 -3.59 0.61 1.41
C ILE A 45 -2.17 0.08 1.18
N ASN A 46 -1.32 0.07 2.21
CA ASN A 46 0.03 -0.46 2.10
C ASN A 46 0.04 -1.94 1.69
N GLN A 47 -0.82 -2.75 2.29
CA GLN A 47 -0.98 -4.16 1.92
C GLN A 47 -1.45 -4.30 0.48
N ALA A 48 -2.39 -3.46 0.04
CA ALA A 48 -2.91 -3.50 -1.32
C ALA A 48 -1.86 -3.11 -2.38
N LEU A 49 -0.94 -2.20 -2.03
CA LEU A 49 0.17 -1.76 -2.88
C LEU A 49 1.31 -2.77 -2.97
N LEU A 50 1.48 -3.67 -2.00
CA LEU A 50 2.62 -4.58 -1.97
C LEU A 50 2.58 -5.58 -3.14
N LYS A 51 3.67 -5.64 -3.91
CA LYS A 51 3.81 -6.59 -5.02
C LYS A 51 3.84 -8.02 -4.54
N GLN A 52 3.00 -8.86 -5.14
CA GLN A 52 2.94 -10.30 -4.88
C GLN A 52 2.71 -11.07 -6.18
N PRO A 53 3.16 -12.33 -6.25
CA PRO A 53 2.74 -13.26 -7.29
C PRO A 53 1.22 -13.45 -7.30
N TYR A 54 0.71 -13.87 -8.46
CA TYR A 54 -0.70 -14.20 -8.68
C TYR A 54 -1.70 -13.03 -8.56
N LEU A 55 -1.20 -11.78 -8.53
CA LEU A 55 -2.02 -10.58 -8.63
C LEU A 55 -1.98 -10.05 -10.06
N TYR A 56 -3.00 -10.37 -10.86
CA TYR A 56 -3.04 -10.03 -12.30
C TYR A 56 -3.92 -8.84 -12.65
N GLU A 57 -4.95 -8.59 -11.84
CA GLU A 57 -5.95 -7.56 -12.10
C GLU A 57 -5.67 -6.33 -11.26
N ASP A 58 -5.89 -5.16 -11.86
CA ASP A 58 -5.84 -3.89 -11.13
C ASP A 58 -6.86 -3.87 -10.01
N LEU A 59 -6.54 -3.16 -8.93
CA LEU A 59 -7.39 -3.09 -7.76
C LEU A 59 -7.87 -1.65 -7.55
N GLU A 60 -9.18 -1.45 -7.58
CA GLU A 60 -9.79 -0.23 -7.10
C GLU A 60 -9.87 -0.24 -5.57
N ILE A 61 -9.40 0.84 -4.96
CA ILE A 61 -9.51 1.05 -3.52
C ILE A 61 -10.17 2.39 -3.23
N GLU A 62 -11.04 2.39 -2.23
CA GLU A 62 -11.65 3.58 -1.68
C GLU A 62 -10.92 3.98 -0.40
N SER A 63 -10.70 5.28 -0.22
CA SER A 63 -10.02 5.84 0.93
C SER A 63 -10.80 7.05 1.45
N LYS A 64 -11.05 7.14 2.76
CA LYS A 64 -11.71 8.27 3.43
C LYS A 64 -10.78 9.47 3.59
N TYR A 65 -9.48 9.22 3.56
CA TYR A 65 -8.44 10.24 3.62
C TYR A 65 -7.64 10.29 2.32
N ASN A 66 -6.92 11.40 2.07
CA ASN A 66 -6.02 11.53 0.92
C ASN A 66 -4.66 10.80 1.08
N ILE A 67 -4.64 9.60 1.68
CA ILE A 67 -3.41 8.88 2.07
C ILE A 67 -2.46 8.66 0.90
N LEU A 68 -2.95 8.18 -0.25
CA LEU A 68 -2.12 7.95 -1.43
C LEU A 68 -1.60 9.25 -2.04
N GLU A 69 -2.37 10.34 -2.01
CA GLU A 69 -1.88 11.66 -2.43
C GLU A 69 -0.74 12.10 -1.52
N MET A 70 -0.91 11.97 -0.20
CA MET A 70 0.11 12.32 0.78
C MET A 70 1.38 11.51 0.56
N TYR A 71 1.26 10.20 0.38
CA TYR A 71 2.38 9.31 0.09
C TYR A 71 3.14 9.74 -1.17
N ASN A 72 2.43 9.96 -2.28
CA ASN A 72 3.03 10.35 -3.54
C ASN A 72 3.69 11.74 -3.50
N ARG A 73 3.12 12.69 -2.74
CA ARG A 73 3.73 14.00 -2.51
C ARG A 73 4.95 13.90 -1.60
N ALA A 74 4.91 13.09 -0.56
CA ALA A 74 6.05 12.84 0.32
C ALA A 74 7.25 12.26 -0.44
N LEU A 75 7.03 11.32 -1.37
CA LEU A 75 8.07 10.80 -2.26
C LEU A 75 8.73 11.89 -3.13
N LYS A 76 7.99 12.95 -3.44
CA LYS A 76 8.45 14.10 -4.26
C LYS A 76 8.96 15.26 -3.41
N ASN A 77 9.09 15.10 -2.09
CA ASN A 77 9.37 16.18 -1.13
C ASN A 77 8.41 17.38 -1.28
N GLN A 78 7.16 17.11 -1.63
CA GLN A 78 6.13 18.14 -1.81
C GLN A 78 5.28 18.25 -0.54
N PRO A 79 4.94 19.48 -0.11
CA PRO A 79 4.09 19.69 1.04
C PRO A 79 2.68 19.18 0.77
N THR A 80 2.08 18.62 1.82
CA THR A 80 0.70 18.15 1.81
C THR A 80 0.15 18.16 3.22
N SER A 81 -1.17 18.24 3.34
CA SER A 81 -1.88 18.10 4.60
C SER A 81 -2.83 16.91 4.52
N LEU A 82 -3.07 16.28 5.67
CA LEU A 82 -4.10 15.26 5.80
C LEU A 82 -5.46 15.91 5.59
N LYS A 83 -6.27 15.32 4.70
CA LYS A 83 -7.62 15.75 4.38
C LYS A 83 -8.56 14.56 4.47
N SER A 84 -9.70 14.77 5.13
CA SER A 84 -10.83 13.83 5.10
C SER A 84 -11.61 14.01 3.81
N ILE A 85 -11.09 13.45 2.72
CA ILE A 85 -11.72 13.45 1.40
C ILE A 85 -11.83 12.03 0.90
N LYS A 86 -13.05 11.61 0.58
CA LYS A 86 -13.27 10.32 -0.09
C LYS A 86 -12.57 10.37 -1.44
N SER A 87 -11.70 9.40 -1.68
CA SER A 87 -10.94 9.29 -2.92
C SER A 87 -10.92 7.85 -3.39
N LYS A 88 -10.99 7.68 -4.72
CA LYS A 88 -10.86 6.39 -5.38
C LYS A 88 -9.53 6.32 -6.12
N HIS A 89 -8.82 5.21 -5.96
CA HIS A 89 -7.54 4.99 -6.61
C HIS A 89 -7.51 3.62 -7.27
N LEU A 90 -6.86 3.57 -8.44
CA LEU A 90 -6.54 2.34 -9.13
C LEU A 90 -5.10 1.95 -8.82
N ILE A 91 -4.90 0.77 -8.22
CA ILE A 91 -3.59 0.15 -8.06
C ILE A 91 -3.32 -0.68 -9.31
N ALA A 92 -2.30 -0.27 -10.06
CA ALA A 92 -1.99 -0.83 -11.37
C ALA A 92 -1.16 -2.12 -11.26
N ARG A 93 -1.81 -3.21 -10.84
CA ARG A 93 -1.20 -4.54 -10.62
C ARG A 93 -0.85 -5.24 -11.93
N SER A 94 -1.67 -5.02 -12.96
CA SER A 94 -1.51 -5.60 -14.28
C SER A 94 -0.21 -5.20 -15.00
N ILE A 95 0.39 -4.07 -14.61
CA ILE A 95 1.66 -3.57 -15.18
C ILE A 95 2.82 -4.54 -14.94
N GLN A 96 2.84 -5.22 -13.80
CA GLN A 96 3.92 -6.13 -13.44
C GLN A 96 3.40 -7.31 -12.61
N THR A 97 3.46 -8.50 -13.20
CA THR A 97 2.86 -9.70 -12.61
C THR A 97 3.85 -10.86 -12.61
N TRP A 98 3.64 -11.78 -11.67
CA TRP A 98 4.43 -13.01 -11.56
C TRP A 98 3.50 -14.20 -11.41
N LYS A 99 3.74 -15.22 -12.24
CA LYS A 99 3.02 -16.50 -12.18
C LYS A 99 3.66 -17.51 -11.25
N ASP A 100 4.79 -17.16 -10.65
CA ASP A 100 5.56 -18.05 -9.78
C ASP A 100 6.35 -17.27 -8.74
N TRP A 101 6.55 -17.91 -7.59
CA TRP A 101 7.30 -17.35 -6.48
C TRP A 101 8.78 -17.18 -6.78
N GLN A 102 9.38 -18.00 -7.64
CA GLN A 102 10.82 -18.02 -7.86
C GLN A 102 11.29 -16.77 -8.60
N ILE A 103 10.60 -16.38 -9.68
CA ILE A 103 10.90 -15.16 -10.44
C ILE A 103 10.70 -13.93 -9.54
N TRP A 104 9.58 -13.87 -8.80
CA TRP A 104 9.34 -12.77 -7.88
C TRP A 104 10.42 -12.66 -6.79
N CYS A 105 10.82 -13.77 -6.17
CA CYS A 105 11.88 -13.77 -5.15
C CYS A 105 13.20 -13.23 -5.70
N ARG A 106 13.57 -13.58 -6.93
CA ARG A 106 14.77 -13.07 -7.59
C ARG A 106 14.71 -11.56 -7.76
N GLU A 107 13.57 -11.03 -8.19
CA GLU A 107 13.38 -9.58 -8.31
C GLU A 107 13.39 -8.87 -6.96
N VAL A 108 12.73 -9.43 -5.95
CA VAL A 108 12.75 -8.88 -4.59
C VAL A 108 14.17 -8.75 -4.04
N VAL A 109 15.05 -9.72 -4.34
CA VAL A 109 16.47 -9.62 -3.99
C VAL A 109 17.14 -8.46 -4.74
N TRP A 110 16.81 -8.24 -6.01
CA TRP A 110 17.35 -7.13 -6.81
C TRP A 110 16.84 -5.75 -6.40
N TYR A 111 15.62 -5.64 -5.87
CA TYR A 111 15.10 -4.37 -5.36
C TYR A 111 16.00 -3.79 -4.26
N GLY A 112 16.58 -4.66 -3.42
CA GLY A 112 17.52 -4.26 -2.38
C GLY A 112 16.94 -3.16 -1.49
N ASN A 113 17.57 -1.98 -1.46
CA ASN A 113 17.15 -0.83 -0.65
C ASN A 113 16.16 0.12 -1.35
N LYS A 114 15.71 -0.19 -2.56
CA LYS A 114 14.79 0.65 -3.34
C LYS A 114 13.36 0.40 -2.89
N LYS A 115 12.93 1.08 -1.82
CA LYS A 115 11.59 0.92 -1.21
C LYS A 115 10.43 1.04 -2.21
N GLY A 116 10.58 1.88 -3.23
CA GLY A 116 9.55 2.06 -4.27
C GLY A 116 9.34 0.82 -5.15
N ASP A 117 10.36 -0.01 -5.34
CA ASP A 117 10.27 -1.17 -6.24
C ASP A 117 9.41 -2.29 -5.67
N TYR A 118 9.19 -2.30 -4.34
CA TYR A 118 8.34 -3.27 -3.65
C TYR A 118 6.84 -2.99 -3.79
N LEU A 119 6.46 -1.78 -4.24
CA LEU A 119 5.07 -1.35 -4.29
C LEU A 119 4.63 -1.14 -5.74
N TYR A 120 3.36 -1.45 -6.01
CA TYR A 120 2.68 -1.05 -7.23
C TYR A 120 2.50 0.47 -7.28
N GLY A 121 2.39 1.01 -8.50
CA GLY A 121 1.94 2.38 -8.71
C GLY A 121 0.44 2.53 -8.44
N SER A 122 0.02 3.75 -8.09
CA SER A 122 -1.39 4.10 -7.91
C SER A 122 -1.73 5.37 -8.69
N ALA A 123 -2.89 5.40 -9.34
CA ALA A 123 -3.44 6.58 -9.99
C ALA A 123 -4.81 6.95 -9.40
N SER A 124 -5.07 8.25 -9.24
CA SER A 124 -6.38 8.75 -8.84
C SER A 124 -7.37 8.59 -10.00
N LEU A 125 -8.51 7.95 -9.74
CA LEU A 125 -9.52 7.70 -10.77
C LEU A 125 -10.22 8.98 -11.25
N GLU A 126 -10.40 9.99 -10.39
CA GLU A 126 -10.96 11.29 -10.78
C GLU A 126 -10.12 11.99 -11.85
N LYS A 127 -8.78 11.87 -11.76
CA LYS A 127 -7.87 12.39 -12.79
C LYS A 127 -7.82 11.49 -14.02
N TYR A 128 -8.01 10.18 -13.85
CA TYR A 128 -8.01 9.21 -14.94
C TYR A 128 -9.19 9.43 -15.87
N TYR A 129 -10.42 9.57 -15.34
CA TYR A 129 -11.60 9.83 -16.17
C TYR A 129 -11.61 11.23 -16.78
N ALA A 130 -11.12 12.25 -16.08
CA ALA A 130 -11.04 13.62 -16.61
C ALA A 130 -10.02 13.79 -17.75
N GLY A 131 -9.04 12.90 -17.89
CA GLY A 131 -8.04 12.91 -18.98
C GLY A 131 -8.39 12.03 -20.18
N HIS A 132 -9.47 11.24 -20.09
CA HIS A 132 -9.95 10.31 -21.12
C HIS A 132 -11.37 10.66 -21.60
N SER A 133 -11.83 11.90 -21.39
CA SER A 133 -13.12 12.44 -21.86
C SER A 133 -12.92 13.42 -23.01
#